data_AF-A0A822GR86-F1
#
_entry.id   AF-A0A822GR86-F1
#
_cell.length_a   1.000
_cell.length_b   1.000
_cell.length_c   1.000
_cell.angle_alpha   90.00
_cell.angle_beta   90.00
_cell.angle_gamma   90.00
#
_symmetry.space_group_name_H-M   'P 1'
#
loop_
_entity.id
_entity.type
_entity.pdbx_description
1 polymer ?
#
loop_
_entity_poly.entity_id
_entity_poly.type
_entity_poly.pdbx_seq_one_letter_code
_entity_poly.pdbx_strand_id
1 'polypeptide(L)'
;RRYRLKSFGRPANEHKYTKNESEQITVVDYFRDTWNYRLCYTHLPVVELYDPDDKNQSYFLPMELVNVDEGQPNLQPLTSEQHAKATNKTVVHPDECYRMIRRAFSVDAITNQRDFKIFRISNG
;
A
#
# COMPACT_ATOMS: atom_id res chain seq x y z
N ARG A 1 -10.53 -3.31 -2.84
CA ARG A 1 -10.19 -2.40 -3.97
C ARG A 1 -8.95 -1.62 -3.58
N ARG A 2 -8.11 -1.22 -4.55
CA ARG A 2 -6.87 -0.47 -4.28
C ARG A 2 -7.03 0.95 -4.78
N TYR A 3 -6.56 1.91 -3.99
CA TYR A 3 -6.65 3.33 -4.29
C TYR A 3 -5.34 4.01 -3.89
N ARG A 4 -5.12 5.24 -4.36
CA ARG A 4 -4.02 6.09 -3.90
C ARG A 4 -4.52 7.15 -2.94
N LEU A 5 -3.74 7.39 -1.89
CA LEU A 5 -3.98 8.49 -0.96
C LEU A 5 -3.78 9.83 -1.67
N LYS A 6 -4.76 10.72 -1.52
CA LYS A 6 -4.71 12.10 -2.00
C LYS A 6 -4.44 13.07 -0.85
N SER A 7 -5.27 13.00 0.19
CA SER A 7 -5.21 13.90 1.33
C SER A 7 -5.92 13.33 2.56
N PHE A 8 -5.80 14.00 3.69
CA PHE A 8 -6.62 13.75 4.87
C PHE A 8 -7.71 14.82 4.98
N GLY A 9 -8.94 14.40 5.25
CA GLY A 9 -10.08 15.28 5.47
C GLY A 9 -10.32 15.57 6.96
N ARG A 10 -11.51 16.10 7.24
CA ARG A 10 -12.03 16.30 8.60
C ARG A 10 -12.30 14.96 9.31
N PRO A 11 -12.44 14.96 10.66
CA PRO A 11 -12.91 13.80 11.42
C PRO A 11 -14.18 13.18 10.85
N ALA A 12 -14.32 11.86 10.90
CA ALA A 12 -15.44 11.14 10.28
C ALA A 12 -16.83 11.56 10.81
N ASN A 13 -16.94 11.99 12.07
CA ASN A 13 -18.16 12.54 12.66
C ASN A 13 -18.51 13.96 12.18
N GLU A 14 -17.55 14.69 11.62
CA GLU A 14 -17.73 16.06 11.14
C GLU A 14 -17.71 16.17 9.61
N HIS A 15 -17.09 15.20 8.95
CA HIS A 15 -16.98 15.16 7.50
C HIS A 15 -18.34 14.82 6.89
N LYS A 16 -18.91 15.78 6.16
CA LYS A 16 -20.20 15.67 5.49
C LYS A 16 -20.00 15.57 3.98
N TYR A 17 -20.87 14.81 3.33
CA TYR A 17 -20.95 14.76 1.89
C TYR A 17 -22.42 14.82 1.45
N THR A 18 -22.63 15.27 0.22
CA THR A 18 -23.96 15.37 -0.37
C THR A 18 -24.42 13.98 -0.81
N LYS A 19 -25.44 13.46 -0.16
CA LYS A 19 -26.21 12.28 -0.57
C LYS A 19 -27.45 12.74 -1.33
N ASN A 20 -27.73 12.11 -2.48
CA ASN A 20 -28.93 12.35 -3.29
C ASN A 20 -29.21 13.86 -3.53
N GLU A 21 -28.18 14.58 -3.98
CA GLU A 21 -28.23 15.97 -4.49
C GLU A 21 -28.61 17.07 -3.48
N SER A 22 -29.07 16.75 -2.27
CA SER A 22 -29.54 17.76 -1.32
C SER A 22 -29.30 17.43 0.16
N GLU A 23 -29.15 16.15 0.52
CA GLU A 23 -28.98 15.76 1.91
C GLU A 23 -27.49 15.78 2.29
N GLN A 24 -27.13 16.55 3.32
CA GLN A 24 -25.80 16.48 3.92
C GLN A 24 -25.79 15.42 5.01
N ILE A 25 -25.02 14.37 4.81
CA ILE A 25 -24.90 13.26 5.76
C ILE A 25 -23.43 13.09 6.16
N THR A 26 -23.18 12.74 7.42
CA THR A 26 -21.81 12.50 7.89
C THR A 26 -21.31 11.16 7.40
N VAL A 27 -19.98 10.98 7.36
CA VAL A 27 -19.38 9.67 7.07
C VAL A 27 -19.80 8.62 8.11
N VAL A 28 -19.92 8.99 9.39
CA VAL A 28 -20.42 8.07 10.42
C VAL A 28 -21.84 7.61 10.12
N ASP A 29 -22.74 8.55 9.84
CA ASP A 29 -24.14 8.23 9.56
C ASP A 29 -24.28 7.39 8.30
N TYR A 30 -23.47 7.68 7.26
CA TYR A 30 -23.45 6.88 6.05
C TYR A 30 -23.19 5.41 6.29
N PHE A 31 -22.12 5.12 7.04
CA PHE A 31 -21.67 3.75 7.25
C PHE A 31 -22.60 2.99 8.18
N ARG A 32 -23.19 3.69 9.15
CA ARG A 32 -24.26 3.14 9.98
C ARG A 32 -25.48 2.80 9.15
N ASP A 33 -25.97 3.73 8.33
CA ASP A 33 -27.27 3.58 7.69
C ASP A 33 -27.20 2.70 6.42
N THR A 34 -26.09 2.74 5.68
CA THR A 34 -25.92 2.02 4.40
C THR A 34 -25.34 0.62 4.59
N TRP A 35 -24.44 0.46 5.56
CA TRP A 35 -23.72 -0.80 5.76
C TRP A 35 -23.94 -1.43 7.14
N ASN A 36 -24.83 -0.86 7.97
CA ASN A 36 -25.05 -1.29 9.36
C ASN A 36 -23.74 -1.41 10.15
N TYR A 37 -22.80 -0.50 9.87
CA TYR A 37 -21.46 -0.54 10.42
C TYR A 37 -21.22 0.67 11.32
N ARG A 38 -20.90 0.40 12.59
CA ARG A 38 -20.62 1.44 13.58
C ARG A 38 -19.12 1.71 13.64
N LEU A 39 -18.72 2.89 13.20
CA LEU A 39 -17.33 3.35 13.31
C LEU A 39 -16.91 3.46 14.79
N CYS A 40 -15.73 2.95 15.12
CA CYS A 40 -15.16 2.99 16.47
C CYS A 40 -14.36 4.27 16.70
N TYR A 41 -13.68 4.76 15.67
CA TYR A 41 -12.72 5.86 15.74
C TYR A 41 -13.23 7.10 15.00
N THR A 42 -14.42 7.57 15.37
CA THR A 42 -15.11 8.65 14.65
C THR A 42 -14.38 9.99 14.67
N HIS A 43 -13.48 10.19 15.62
CA HIS A 43 -12.66 11.38 15.78
C HIS A 43 -11.44 11.40 14.84
N LEU A 44 -11.09 10.26 14.22
CA LEU A 44 -10.00 10.20 13.26
C LEU A 44 -10.41 10.81 11.92
N PRO A 45 -9.48 11.42 11.18
CA PRO A 45 -9.77 12.02 9.89
C PRO A 45 -10.20 10.96 8.87
N VAL A 46 -11.02 11.36 7.92
CA VAL A 46 -11.27 10.56 6.72
C VAL A 46 -10.05 10.62 5.80
N VAL A 47 -9.82 9.56 5.01
CA VAL A 47 -8.85 9.56 3.93
C VAL A 47 -9.53 9.87 2.61
N GLU A 48 -9.02 10.88 1.89
CA GLU A 48 -9.40 11.13 0.51
C GLU A 48 -8.53 10.26 -0.39
N LEU A 49 -9.19 9.46 -1.21
CA LEU A 49 -8.58 8.47 -2.09
C LEU A 49 -9.02 8.73 -3.53
N TYR A 50 -8.19 8.35 -4.49
CA TYR A 50 -8.56 8.37 -5.91
C TYR A 50 -8.15 7.06 -6.58
N ASP A 51 -8.84 6.73 -7.67
CA ASP A 51 -8.47 5.62 -8.52
C ASP A 51 -7.27 6.06 -9.40
N PRO A 52 -6.16 5.31 -9.45
CA PRO A 52 -5.05 5.63 -10.35
C PRO A 52 -5.47 5.84 -11.81
N ASP A 53 -6.53 5.15 -12.25
CA ASP A 53 -7.07 5.23 -13.61
C ASP A 53 -8.03 6.43 -13.80
N ASP A 54 -8.58 6.99 -12.73
CA ASP A 54 -9.40 8.21 -12.73
C ASP A 54 -9.05 9.13 -11.53
N LYS A 55 -8.18 10.11 -11.81
CA LYS A 55 -7.69 11.08 -10.81
C LYS A 55 -8.70 12.16 -10.44
N ASN A 56 -9.76 12.33 -11.22
CA ASN A 56 -10.77 13.36 -10.97
C ASN A 56 -11.82 12.89 -9.96
N GLN A 57 -11.96 11.58 -9.80
CA GLN A 57 -12.86 11.00 -8.83
C GLN A 57 -12.20 10.90 -7.44
N SER A 58 -12.89 11.47 -6.45
CA SER A 58 -12.50 11.33 -5.04
C SER A 58 -13.44 10.37 -4.30
N TYR A 59 -12.85 9.52 -3.48
CA TYR A 59 -13.52 8.63 -2.54
C TYR A 59 -13.10 9.02 -1.12
N PHE A 60 -14.04 9.03 -0.18
CA PHE A 60 -13.76 9.33 1.22
C PHE A 60 -14.04 8.08 2.05
N LEU A 61 -13.01 7.57 2.74
CA LEU A 61 -13.15 6.41 3.63
C LEU A 61 -12.72 6.77 5.06
N PRO A 62 -13.37 6.20 6.08
CA PRO A 62 -12.86 6.25 7.45
C PRO A 62 -11.46 5.62 7.53
N MET A 63 -10.56 6.25 8.28
CA MET A 63 -9.19 5.74 8.47
C MET A 63 -9.15 4.31 9.02
N GLU A 64 -10.12 3.92 9.83
CA GLU A 64 -10.20 2.57 10.40
C GLU A 64 -10.52 1.46 9.38
N LEU A 65 -10.99 1.82 8.18
CA LEU A 65 -11.38 0.85 7.14
C LEU A 65 -10.34 0.73 6.03
N VAL A 66 -9.19 1.39 6.16
CA VAL A 66 -8.14 1.37 5.14
C VAL A 66 -6.88 0.70 5.68
N ASN A 67 -6.23 -0.07 4.81
CA ASN A 67 -4.94 -0.70 5.07
C ASN A 67 -3.93 -0.20 4.03
N VAL A 68 -2.67 -0.07 4.44
CA VAL A 68 -1.56 0.21 3.51
C VAL A 68 -1.20 -1.09 2.82
N ASP A 69 -1.24 -1.09 1.48
CA ASP A 69 -0.83 -2.25 0.68
C ASP A 69 0.64 -2.61 0.94
N GLU A 70 0.91 -3.91 1.06
CA GLU A 70 2.26 -4.44 1.16
C GLU A 70 3.04 -4.29 -0.17
N GLY A 71 4.37 -4.28 -0.09
CA GLY A 71 5.24 -4.24 -1.27
C GLY A 71 5.42 -2.85 -1.91
N GLN A 72 4.88 -1.80 -1.30
CA GLN A 72 5.19 -0.42 -1.70
C GLN A 72 6.60 -0.03 -1.25
N PRO A 73 7.49 0.42 -2.17
CA PRO A 73 8.82 0.86 -1.77
C PRO A 73 8.72 2.15 -0.96
N ASN A 74 9.46 2.23 0.15
CA ASN A 74 9.59 3.48 0.89
C ASN A 74 10.49 4.45 0.09
N LEU A 75 9.91 5.54 -0.39
CA LEU A 75 10.64 6.57 -1.15
C LEU A 75 11.31 7.61 -0.24
N GLN A 76 10.95 7.65 1.04
CA GLN A 76 11.57 8.58 1.99
C GLN A 76 12.88 8.00 2.53
N PRO A 77 13.90 8.86 2.74
CA PRO A 77 15.12 8.44 3.44
C PRO A 77 14.78 7.82 4.80
N LEU A 78 15.42 6.70 5.11
CA LEU A 78 15.31 6.08 6.43
C LEU A 78 15.90 7.01 7.49
N THR A 79 15.28 7.04 8.67
CA THR A 79 15.89 7.71 9.83
C THR A 79 17.17 6.99 10.25
N SER A 80 18.07 7.64 11.01
CA SER A 80 19.32 7.01 11.47
C SER A 80 19.10 5.69 12.22
N GLU A 81 18.04 5.61 13.02
CA GLU A 81 17.66 4.38 13.73
C GLU A 81 17.16 3.29 12.78
N GLN A 82 16.29 3.65 11.82
CA GLN A 82 15.81 2.72 10.81
C GLN A 82 16.96 2.22 9.92
N HIS A 83 17.91 3.09 9.57
CA HIS A 83 19.09 2.75 8.81
C HIS A 83 19.98 1.79 9.60
N ALA A 84 20.28 2.05 10.88
CA ALA A 84 21.06 1.14 11.71
C ALA A 84 20.40 -0.24 11.83
N LYS A 85 19.07 -0.29 11.98
CA LYS A 85 18.29 -1.53 12.01
C LYS A 85 18.34 -2.26 10.66
N ALA A 86 18.28 -1.53 9.54
CA ALA A 86 18.41 -2.11 8.21
C ALA A 86 19.81 -2.69 8.03
N THR A 87 20.86 -1.92 8.30
CA THR A 87 22.26 -2.36 8.23
C THR A 87 22.50 -3.61 9.07
N ASN A 88 22.08 -3.65 10.33
CA ASN A 88 22.26 -4.84 11.17
C ASN A 88 21.55 -6.08 10.63
N LYS A 89 20.46 -5.91 9.87
CA LYS A 89 19.72 -7.02 9.25
C LYS A 89 20.27 -7.43 7.89
N THR A 90 20.91 -6.52 7.15
CA THR A 90 21.36 -6.72 5.78
C THR A 90 22.86 -6.93 5.64
N VAL A 91 23.64 -6.65 6.69
CA VAL A 91 25.06 -6.99 6.74
C VAL A 91 25.19 -8.50 6.70
N VAL A 92 25.91 -8.98 5.69
CA VAL A 92 26.19 -10.39 5.46
C VAL A 92 27.69 -10.52 5.23
N HIS A 93 28.33 -11.55 5.81
CA HIS A 93 29.75 -11.81 5.59
C HIS A 93 30.01 -12.10 4.09
N PRO A 94 31.13 -11.65 3.49
CA PRO A 94 31.39 -11.83 2.06
C PRO A 94 31.19 -13.28 1.55
N ASP A 95 31.62 -14.28 2.31
CA ASP A 95 31.44 -15.69 1.93
C ASP A 95 29.98 -16.16 1.94
N GLU A 96 29.17 -15.60 2.85
CA GLU A 96 27.74 -15.89 2.90
C GLU A 96 27.00 -15.17 1.77
N CYS A 97 27.38 -13.92 1.46
CA CYS A 97 26.89 -13.19 0.30
C CYS A 97 27.21 -13.96 -1.00
N TYR A 98 28.44 -14.45 -1.16
CA TYR A 98 28.85 -15.28 -2.30
C TYR A 98 27.99 -16.55 -2.43
N ARG A 99 27.73 -17.24 -1.31
CA ARG A 99 26.85 -18.43 -1.29
C ARG A 99 25.40 -18.08 -1.64
N MET A 100 24.86 -16.98 -1.11
CA MET A 100 23.50 -16.52 -1.41
C MET A 100 23.35 -16.18 -2.89
N ILE A 101 24.31 -15.46 -3.47
CA ILE A 101 24.37 -15.14 -4.89
C ILE A 101 24.42 -16.44 -5.71
N ARG A 102 25.37 -17.33 -5.43
CA ARG A 102 25.49 -18.63 -6.15
C ARG A 102 24.21 -19.45 -6.08
N ARG A 103 23.50 -19.44 -4.94
CA ARG A 103 22.20 -20.11 -4.78
C ARG A 103 21.09 -19.43 -5.59
N ALA A 104 21.04 -18.10 -5.63
CA ALA A 104 20.07 -17.37 -6.45
C ALA A 104 20.27 -17.63 -7.96
N PHE A 105 21.51 -17.82 -8.39
CA PHE A 105 21.90 -18.09 -9.78
C PHE A 105 22.00 -19.60 -10.12
N SER A 106 21.70 -20.52 -9.20
CA SER A 106 21.70 -21.94 -9.55
C SER A 106 20.63 -22.22 -10.62
N VAL A 107 21.04 -22.96 -11.65
CA VAL A 107 20.43 -23.06 -12.99
C VAL A 107 18.92 -23.35 -12.98
N ASP A 108 18.41 -24.05 -11.98
CA ASP A 108 16.99 -24.44 -11.87
C ASP A 108 16.01 -23.26 -11.65
N ALA A 109 16.47 -22.13 -11.11
CA ALA A 109 15.63 -20.96 -10.86
C ALA A 109 15.43 -20.07 -12.09
N ILE A 110 16.45 -19.97 -12.95
CA ILE A 110 16.47 -19.09 -14.14
C ILE A 110 15.95 -19.84 -15.37
N THR A 111 16.31 -21.11 -15.54
CA THR A 111 15.93 -21.88 -16.75
C THR A 111 14.46 -22.34 -16.76
N ASN A 112 13.79 -22.38 -15.60
CA ASN A 112 12.36 -22.72 -15.52
C ASN A 112 11.42 -21.51 -15.63
N GLN A 113 11.93 -20.28 -15.71
CA GLN A 113 11.10 -19.14 -16.09
C GLN A 113 10.76 -19.22 -17.58
N ARG A 114 9.46 -19.26 -17.88
CA ARG A 114 8.91 -19.43 -19.24
C ARG A 114 9.45 -18.40 -20.24
N ASP A 115 9.75 -17.19 -19.76
CA ASP A 115 10.19 -16.07 -20.59
C ASP A 115 11.63 -16.26 -21.12
N PHE A 116 12.54 -16.84 -20.33
CA PHE A 116 13.93 -17.05 -20.75
C PHE A 116 14.08 -18.15 -21.81
N LYS A 117 13.15 -19.10 -21.87
CA LYS A 117 13.09 -20.13 -22.94
C LYS A 117 12.73 -19.52 -24.29
N ILE A 118 11.91 -18.47 -24.32
CA ILE A 118 11.46 -17.81 -25.55
C ILE A 118 12.62 -17.05 -26.21
N PHE A 119 13.49 -16.43 -25.42
CA PHE A 119 14.60 -15.61 -25.92
C PHE A 119 15.93 -16.36 -26.14
N ARG A 120 15.98 -17.68 -25.94
CA ARG A 120 17.20 -18.53 -26.12
C ARG A 120 18.46 -17.92 -25.49
N ILE A 121 18.33 -17.32 -24.30
CA ILE A 121 19.49 -16.84 -23.55
C ILE A 121 20.07 -18.05 -22.82
N SER A 122 20.95 -18.79 -23.50
CA SER A 122 21.77 -19.85 -22.93
C SER A 122 23.23 -19.43 -22.98
N ASN A 123 23.88 -19.36 -21.83
CA ASN A 123 25.31 -19.11 -21.72
C ASN A 123 26.09 -20.26 -22.39
N GLY A 124 27.04 -19.90 -23.27
CA GLY A 124 28.07 -20.81 -23.76
C GLY A 124 29.15 -21.08 -22.71
#